data_AF-A0A6J4H3B3-F1
#
_entry.id   AF-A0A6J4H3B3-F1
#
_cell.length_a   1.000
_cell.length_b   1.000
_cell.length_c   1.000
_cell.angle_alpha   90.00
_cell.angle_beta   90.00
_cell.angle_gamma   90.00
#
_symmetry.space_group_name_H-M   'P 1'
#
loop_
_entity.id
_entity.type
_entity.pdbx_description
1 polymer ?
#
loop_
_entity_poly.entity_id
_entity_poly.type
_entity_poly.pdbx_seq_one_letter_code
_entity_poly.pdbx_strand_id
1 'polypeptide(L)'
;YNREHKTVILTRQFRLPSFVNGNPTGMLIEACAGLLDKDNAEDCIKRETEEETGYQVSEVRKIFEAYMSPGSVTEIVYFFVAEYSKAMKINEGGGVAHEQENIEVLELPLDDALNMIKTGEIKDGKTIILLQYAKLENLV
;
A
#
# COMPACT_ATOMS: atom_id res chain seq x y z
N TYR A 1 4.33 -3.46 8.26
CA TYR A 1 5.71 -3.12 8.67
C TYR A 1 6.32 -4.29 9.44
N ASN A 2 7.64 -4.44 9.43
CA ASN A 2 8.37 -5.44 10.20
C ASN A 2 9.40 -4.75 11.09
N ARG A 3 9.26 -4.91 12.41
CA ARG A 3 10.11 -4.23 13.40
C ARG A 3 11.55 -4.75 13.45
N GLU A 4 11.72 -6.04 13.27
CA GLU A 4 13.03 -6.69 13.37
C GLU A 4 13.93 -6.32 12.19
N HIS A 5 13.40 -6.44 10.97
CA HIS A 5 14.12 -6.17 9.73
C HIS A 5 14.11 -4.70 9.33
N LYS A 6 13.30 -3.91 10.01
CA LYS A 6 13.07 -2.51 9.72
C LYS A 6 12.49 -2.21 8.32
N THR A 7 11.66 -3.13 7.82
CA THR A 7 11.13 -3.11 6.45
C THR A 7 9.63 -2.83 6.39
N VAL A 8 9.19 -2.33 5.24
CA VAL A 8 7.80 -2.17 4.84
C VAL A 8 7.55 -2.94 3.56
N ILE A 9 6.30 -3.36 3.35
CA ILE A 9 5.85 -3.95 2.10
C ILE A 9 5.05 -2.88 1.35
N LEU A 10 5.41 -2.68 0.10
CA LEU A 10 4.71 -1.86 -0.87
C LEU A 10 4.44 -2.72 -2.11
N THR A 11 3.66 -2.18 -3.01
CA THR A 11 3.32 -2.75 -4.30
C THR A 11 3.79 -1.83 -5.41
N ARG A 12 3.99 -2.36 -6.61
CA ARG A 12 4.25 -1.58 -7.81
C ARG A 12 3.37 -2.06 -8.94
N GLN A 13 2.55 -1.17 -9.49
CA GLN A 13 1.57 -1.49 -10.52
C GLN A 13 1.33 -0.33 -11.49
N PHE A 14 0.78 -0.63 -12.66
CA PHE A 14 0.47 0.37 -13.68
C PHE A 14 -0.81 1.13 -13.35
N ARG A 15 -0.74 2.46 -13.36
CA ARG A 15 -1.88 3.36 -13.17
C ARG A 15 -2.05 4.26 -14.39
N LEU A 16 -3.08 3.97 -15.20
CA LEU A 16 -3.41 4.72 -16.41
C LEU A 16 -3.53 6.24 -16.17
N PRO A 17 -4.21 6.74 -15.12
CA PRO A 17 -4.30 8.19 -14.88
C PRO A 17 -2.94 8.86 -14.69
N SER A 18 -1.99 8.18 -14.03
CA SER A 18 -0.62 8.71 -13.88
C SER A 18 0.13 8.72 -15.21
N PHE A 19 -0.04 7.66 -16.02
CA PHE A 19 0.62 7.52 -17.31
C PHE A 19 0.26 8.65 -18.27
N VAL A 20 -1.04 8.95 -18.39
CA VAL A 20 -1.53 10.02 -19.26
C VAL A 20 -1.28 11.43 -18.70
N ASN A 21 -0.80 11.53 -17.45
CA ASN A 21 -0.55 12.79 -16.75
C ASN A 21 0.92 12.95 -16.31
N GLY A 22 1.86 12.49 -17.14
CA GLY A 22 3.29 12.82 -17.00
C GLY A 22 4.14 11.81 -16.21
N ASN A 23 3.62 10.63 -15.87
CA ASN A 23 4.43 9.50 -15.40
C ASN A 23 4.78 8.57 -16.58
N PRO A 24 5.99 8.64 -17.19
CA PRO A 24 6.25 8.01 -18.50
C PRO A 24 6.12 6.48 -18.53
N THR A 25 6.29 5.81 -17.39
CA THR A 25 6.12 4.35 -17.29
C THR A 25 4.70 3.96 -16.86
N GLY A 26 3.93 4.90 -16.31
CA GLY A 26 2.65 4.64 -15.65
C GLY A 26 2.76 3.84 -14.36
N MET A 27 3.95 3.34 -14.01
CA MET A 27 4.16 2.53 -12.81
C MET A 27 4.20 3.44 -11.58
N LEU A 28 3.46 3.05 -10.55
CA LEU A 28 3.48 3.70 -9.24
C LEU A 28 3.86 2.69 -8.16
N ILE A 29 4.66 3.14 -7.20
CA ILE A 29 4.91 2.42 -5.95
C ILE A 29 3.88 2.89 -4.94
N GLU A 30 3.14 1.95 -4.39
CA GLU A 30 1.94 2.20 -3.59
C GLU A 30 1.87 1.27 -2.37
N ALA A 31 1.31 1.74 -1.26
CA ALA A 31 0.79 0.86 -0.23
C ALA A 31 -0.38 0.06 -0.81
N CYS A 32 -0.47 -1.21 -0.40
CA CYS A 32 -1.58 -2.10 -0.75
C CYS A 32 -2.92 -1.43 -0.43
N ALA A 33 -3.86 -1.51 -1.37
CA ALA A 33 -5.17 -0.89 -1.25
C ALA A 33 -6.14 -1.50 -2.25
N GLY A 34 -7.41 -1.65 -1.84
CA GLY A 34 -8.50 -2.04 -2.73
C GLY A 34 -9.80 -1.31 -2.42
N LEU A 35 -10.80 -1.58 -3.25
CA LEU A 35 -12.14 -1.04 -3.08
C LEU A 35 -12.92 -1.87 -2.05
N LEU A 36 -13.79 -1.22 -1.28
CA LEU A 36 -14.54 -1.89 -0.23
C LEU A 36 -15.49 -2.98 -0.77
N ASP A 37 -16.04 -2.84 -1.99
CA ASP A 37 -16.88 -3.84 -2.67
C ASP A 37 -17.91 -4.60 -1.79
N LYS A 38 -18.54 -3.85 -0.87
CA LYS A 38 -19.55 -4.24 0.15
C LYS A 38 -18.99 -4.82 1.45
N ASP A 39 -17.69 -5.04 1.55
CA ASP A 39 -17.01 -5.36 2.78
C ASP A 39 -16.93 -4.13 3.69
N ASN A 40 -16.68 -4.36 4.98
CA ASN A 40 -16.18 -3.30 5.84
C ASN A 40 -14.68 -3.08 5.58
N ALA A 41 -14.18 -1.91 5.98
CA ALA A 41 -12.81 -1.51 5.68
C ALA A 41 -11.73 -2.43 6.28
N GLU A 42 -12.02 -3.10 7.39
CA GLU A 42 -11.08 -4.03 8.01
C GLU A 42 -10.99 -5.36 7.23
N ASP A 43 -12.13 -5.94 6.87
CA ASP A 43 -12.17 -7.20 6.11
C ASP A 43 -11.59 -7.02 4.70
N CYS A 44 -11.93 -5.90 4.05
CA CYS A 44 -11.37 -5.54 2.74
C CYS A 44 -9.84 -5.46 2.80
N ILE A 45 -9.26 -4.67 3.71
CA ILE A 45 -7.79 -4.49 3.70
C ILE A 45 -7.03 -5.78 4.04
N LYS A 46 -7.62 -6.69 4.84
CA LYS A 46 -7.01 -8.01 5.11
C LYS A 46 -7.00 -8.86 3.84
N ARG A 47 -8.11 -8.91 3.12
CA ARG A 47 -8.23 -9.62 1.84
C ARG A 47 -7.26 -9.07 0.79
N GLU A 48 -7.28 -7.76 0.57
CA GLU A 48 -6.40 -7.07 -0.38
C GLU A 48 -4.92 -7.27 -0.06
N THR A 49 -4.55 -7.22 1.23
CA THR A 49 -3.15 -7.48 1.64
C THR A 49 -2.72 -8.90 1.27
N GLU A 50 -3.59 -9.89 1.45
CA GLU A 50 -3.32 -11.27 1.07
C GLU A 50 -3.21 -11.44 -0.45
N GLU A 51 -4.13 -10.84 -1.22
CA GLU A 51 -4.19 -10.93 -2.68
C GLU A 51 -3.02 -10.20 -3.36
N GLU A 52 -2.76 -8.95 -2.99
CA GLU A 52 -1.74 -8.12 -3.64
C GLU A 52 -0.32 -8.50 -3.17
N THR A 53 -0.13 -8.83 -1.88
CA THR A 53 1.22 -8.98 -1.29
C THR A 53 1.58 -10.41 -0.92
N GLY A 54 0.60 -11.31 -0.82
CA GLY A 54 0.79 -12.69 -0.39
C GLY A 54 0.96 -12.86 1.13
N TYR A 55 0.83 -11.79 1.91
CA TYR A 55 0.90 -11.84 3.37
C TYR A 55 -0.49 -11.89 4.00
N GLN A 56 -0.73 -12.92 4.80
CA GLN A 56 -1.95 -13.04 5.59
C GLN A 56 -1.76 -12.40 6.96
N VAL A 57 -2.35 -11.22 7.16
CA VAL A 57 -2.32 -10.49 8.43
C VAL A 57 -3.62 -10.68 9.22
N SER A 58 -3.52 -11.10 10.48
CA SER A 58 -4.70 -11.33 11.34
C SER A 58 -5.20 -10.06 12.00
N GLU A 59 -4.28 -9.19 12.42
CA GLU A 59 -4.55 -7.94 13.12
C GLU A 59 -4.14 -6.74 12.27
N VAL A 60 -5.08 -5.84 12.06
CA VAL A 60 -4.84 -4.55 11.40
C VAL A 60 -5.33 -3.44 12.33
N ARG A 61 -4.57 -2.35 12.40
CA ARG A 61 -4.92 -1.18 13.21
C ARG A 61 -5.38 -0.05 12.30
N LYS A 62 -6.65 0.32 12.37
CA LYS A 62 -7.16 1.55 11.74
C LYS A 62 -6.47 2.75 12.36
N ILE A 63 -6.02 3.69 11.53
CA ILE A 63 -5.36 4.92 11.96
C ILE A 63 -6.32 6.10 11.82
N PHE A 64 -6.78 6.35 10.61
CA PHE A 64 -7.72 7.43 10.27
C PHE A 64 -8.41 7.12 8.94
N GLU A 65 -9.28 8.03 8.52
CA GLU A 65 -9.88 8.08 7.19
C GLU A 65 -9.72 9.50 6.63
N ALA A 66 -9.55 9.61 5.32
CA ALA A 66 -9.36 10.90 4.68
C ALA A 66 -10.04 10.95 3.31
N TYR A 67 -10.63 12.10 2.99
CA TYR A 67 -10.97 12.43 1.61
C TYR A 67 -9.69 12.79 0.85
N MET A 68 -9.40 12.06 -0.23
CA MET A 68 -8.14 12.26 -0.97
C MET A 68 -8.20 13.42 -1.96
N SER A 69 -9.40 13.72 -2.49
CA SER A 69 -9.61 14.82 -3.43
C SER A 69 -11.03 15.41 -3.32
N PRO A 70 -11.39 16.02 -2.17
CA PRO A 70 -12.78 16.40 -1.86
C PRO A 70 -13.38 17.47 -2.78
N GLY A 71 -12.57 18.14 -3.62
CA GLY A 71 -13.06 19.06 -4.64
C GLY A 71 -13.60 18.39 -5.91
N SER A 72 -13.24 17.13 -6.15
CA SER A 72 -13.47 16.47 -7.45
C SER A 72 -13.97 15.02 -7.36
N VAL A 73 -13.65 14.31 -6.27
CA VAL A 73 -13.92 12.88 -6.12
C VAL A 73 -14.56 12.62 -4.76
N THR A 74 -15.53 11.71 -4.73
CA THR A 74 -16.23 11.29 -3.50
C THR A 74 -15.42 10.30 -2.65
N GLU A 75 -14.20 9.97 -3.05
CA GLU A 75 -13.37 8.94 -2.45
C GLU A 75 -13.00 9.26 -0.99
N ILE A 76 -13.22 8.29 -0.13
CA ILE A 76 -12.72 8.22 1.24
C ILE A 76 -11.78 7.03 1.31
N VAL A 77 -10.53 7.25 1.71
CA VAL A 77 -9.58 6.17 1.97
C VAL A 77 -9.54 5.90 3.47
N TYR A 78 -9.66 4.63 3.85
CA TYR A 78 -9.52 4.16 5.23
C TYR A 78 -8.09 3.61 5.42
N PHE A 79 -7.35 4.18 6.36
CA PHE A 79 -5.93 3.90 6.52
C PHE A 79 -5.69 2.89 7.64
N PHE A 80 -4.90 1.87 7.34
CA PHE A 80 -4.53 0.80 8.27
C PHE A 80 -3.02 0.59 8.29
N VAL A 81 -2.54 0.05 9.41
CA VAL A 81 -1.20 -0.54 9.51
C VAL A 81 -1.29 -1.92 10.16
N ALA A 82 -0.42 -2.83 9.73
CA ALA A 82 -0.27 -4.15 10.30
C ALA A 82 1.22 -4.48 10.47
N GLU A 83 1.55 -5.16 11.56
CA GLU A 83 2.86 -5.79 11.70
C GLU A 83 2.86 -7.10 10.91
N TYR A 84 3.95 -7.41 10.21
CA TYR A 84 4.10 -8.67 9.50
C TYR A 84 5.41 -9.37 9.87
N SER A 85 5.40 -10.69 9.69
CA SER A 85 6.59 -11.54 9.75
C SER A 85 6.66 -12.41 8.49
N LYS A 86 7.85 -12.96 8.20
CA LYS A 86 8.02 -13.86 7.05
C LYS A 86 7.15 -15.12 7.11
N ALA A 87 6.78 -15.57 8.31
CA ALA A 87 5.91 -16.72 8.51
C ALA A 87 4.46 -16.47 8.04
N MET A 88 4.07 -15.21 7.84
CA MET A 88 2.75 -14.82 7.35
C MET A 88 2.67 -14.80 5.81
N LYS A 89 3.79 -14.98 5.10
CA LYS A 89 3.79 -15.06 3.63
C LYS A 89 3.28 -16.45 3.20
N ILE A 90 2.12 -16.49 2.57
CA ILE A 90 1.45 -17.73 2.16
C ILE A 90 1.47 -17.95 0.64
N ASN A 91 1.71 -16.90 -0.14
CA ASN A 91 1.89 -16.94 -1.58
C ASN A 91 2.79 -15.76 -2.05
N GLU A 92 3.03 -15.60 -3.35
CA GLU A 92 3.92 -14.55 -3.88
C GLU A 92 3.26 -13.17 -4.03
N GLY A 93 1.95 -13.06 -3.81
CA GLY A 93 1.14 -11.89 -4.13
C GLY A 93 0.94 -11.75 -5.64
N GLY A 94 0.70 -10.52 -6.06
CA GLY A 94 0.55 -10.16 -7.48
C GLY A 94 -0.87 -9.85 -7.92
N GLY A 95 -1.83 -9.87 -6.99
CA GLY A 95 -3.23 -9.59 -7.26
C GLY A 95 -3.96 -10.78 -7.83
N VAL A 96 -5.17 -10.54 -8.33
CA VAL A 96 -6.06 -11.62 -8.75
C VAL A 96 -6.00 -11.81 -10.27
N ALA A 97 -5.68 -13.04 -10.70
CA ALA A 97 -5.44 -13.36 -12.11
C ALA A 97 -6.60 -13.02 -13.06
N HIS A 98 -7.86 -13.09 -12.59
CA HIS A 98 -9.02 -12.77 -13.42
C HIS A 98 -9.32 -11.26 -13.50
N GLU A 99 -8.72 -10.46 -12.62
CA GLU A 99 -8.83 -9.00 -12.60
C GLU A 99 -7.74 -8.31 -13.43
N GLN A 100 -6.87 -9.11 -14.07
CA GLN A 100 -5.76 -8.64 -14.92
C GLN A 100 -4.80 -7.70 -14.19
N GLU A 101 -4.69 -7.86 -12.87
CA GLU A 101 -3.73 -7.15 -12.06
C GLU A 101 -2.32 -7.70 -12.32
N ASN A 102 -1.37 -6.80 -12.53
CA ASN A 102 0.04 -7.13 -12.65
C ASN A 102 0.78 -6.30 -11.61
N ILE A 103 0.82 -6.86 -10.40
CA ILE A 103 1.34 -6.21 -9.21
C ILE A 103 2.67 -6.85 -8.83
N GLU A 104 3.66 -6.01 -8.58
CA GLU A 104 4.94 -6.44 -8.02
C GLU A 104 5.01 -6.10 -6.54
N VAL A 105 5.40 -7.08 -5.72
CA VAL A 105 5.58 -6.89 -4.28
C VAL A 105 7.00 -6.39 -4.00
N LEU A 106 7.11 -5.31 -3.25
CA LEU A 106 8.38 -4.68 -2.87
C LEU A 106 8.53 -4.73 -1.35
N GLU A 107 9.58 -5.38 -0.85
CA GLU A 107 10.01 -5.25 0.54
C GLU A 107 11.21 -4.29 0.61
N LEU A 108 11.06 -3.19 1.34
CA LEU A 108 12.06 -2.11 1.39
C LEU A 108 12.32 -1.68 2.84
N PRO A 109 13.55 -1.32 3.22
CA PRO A 109 13.78 -0.60 4.47
C PRO A 109 12.94 0.68 4.54
N LEU A 110 12.36 1.00 5.70
CA LEU A 110 11.50 2.19 5.83
C LEU A 110 12.26 3.48 5.45
N ASP A 111 13.52 3.61 5.85
CA ASP A 111 14.33 4.79 5.56
C ASP A 111 14.63 4.93 4.05
N ASP A 112 14.78 3.82 3.33
CA ASP A 112 14.94 3.83 1.87
C ASP A 112 13.65 4.28 1.18
N ALA A 113 12.50 3.75 1.61
CA ALA A 113 11.19 4.17 1.10
C ALA A 113 10.94 5.66 1.36
N LEU A 114 11.34 6.19 2.53
CA LEU A 114 11.28 7.64 2.81
C LEU A 114 12.22 8.45 1.92
N ASN A 115 13.40 7.92 1.57
CA ASN A 115 14.29 8.56 0.62
C ASN A 115 13.70 8.56 -0.80
N MET A 116 12.99 7.50 -1.20
CA MET A 116 12.31 7.40 -2.48
C MET A 116 11.19 8.44 -2.66
N ILE A 117 10.60 8.95 -1.57
CA ILE A 117 9.70 10.11 -1.62
C ILE A 117 10.46 11.36 -2.06
N LYS A 118 11.68 11.57 -1.54
CA LYS A 118 12.50 12.76 -1.85
C LYS A 118 13.04 12.74 -3.28
N THR A 119 13.39 11.56 -3.79
CA THR A 119 13.88 11.38 -5.17
C THR A 119 12.74 11.40 -6.20
N GLY A 120 11.48 11.29 -5.75
CA GLY A 120 10.30 11.28 -6.61
C GLY A 120 10.00 9.91 -7.22
N GLU A 121 10.63 8.85 -6.72
CA GLU A 121 10.32 7.45 -7.08
C GLU A 121 8.98 7.02 -6.46
N ILE A 122 8.70 7.43 -5.22
CA ILE A 122 7.37 7.32 -4.59
C ILE A 122 6.67 8.66 -4.72
N LYS A 123 5.53 8.67 -5.40
CA LYS A 123 4.71 9.87 -5.68
C LYS A 123 3.21 9.64 -5.48
N ASP A 124 2.85 8.61 -4.73
CA ASP A 124 1.46 8.28 -4.39
C ASP A 124 1.08 8.83 -3.00
N GLY A 125 -0.06 9.53 -2.92
CA GLY A 125 -0.47 10.30 -1.75
C GLY A 125 -0.70 9.45 -0.50
N LYS A 126 -1.52 8.40 -0.61
CA LYS A 126 -1.80 7.49 0.53
C LYS A 126 -0.54 6.81 1.04
N THR A 127 0.39 6.48 0.14
CA THR A 127 1.67 5.84 0.47
C THR A 127 2.60 6.78 1.21
N ILE A 128 2.73 8.03 0.73
CA ILE A 128 3.52 9.06 1.41
C ILE A 128 3.00 9.27 2.83
N ILE A 129 1.67 9.36 2.99
CA ILE A 129 1.02 9.52 4.30
C ILE A 129 1.36 8.34 5.23
N LEU A 130 1.23 7.10 4.77
CA LEU A 130 1.50 5.91 5.58
C LEU A 130 2.98 5.76 5.96
N LEU A 131 3.90 6.04 5.04
CA LEU A 131 5.33 5.98 5.32
C LEU A 131 5.75 7.05 6.34
N GLN A 132 5.23 8.27 6.19
CA GLN A 132 5.47 9.34 7.16
C GLN A 132 4.86 9.02 8.53
N TYR A 133 3.64 8.47 8.56
CA TYR A 133 3.02 8.00 9.80
C TYR A 133 3.86 6.92 10.48
N ALA A 134 4.33 5.92 9.73
CA ALA A 134 5.17 4.85 10.27
C ALA A 134 6.45 5.39 10.92
N LYS A 135 7.05 6.43 10.32
CA LYS A 135 8.22 7.12 10.88
C LYS A 135 7.89 7.92 12.14
N LEU A 136 6.80 8.68 12.13
CA LEU A 136 6.37 9.52 13.25
C LEU A 136 6.02 8.69 14.50
N GLU A 137 5.36 7.55 14.30
CA GLU A 137 4.94 6.65 15.37
C GLU A 137 6.02 5.64 15.78
N ASN A 138 7.21 5.70 15.17
CA ASN A 138 8.31 4.77 15.42
C ASN A 138 7.86 3.31 15.31
N LEU A 139 7.10 2.98 14.26
CA LEU A 139 6.63 1.60 14.04
C LEU A 139 7.77 0.64 13.69
N VAL A 140 8.94 1.19 13.34
CA VAL A 140 10.10 0.53 12.76
C VAL A 140 11.38 1.17 13.30
#